data_AF-A0A8C9T3W3-F1
#
_entry.id   AF-A0A8C9T3W3-F1
#
_cell.length_a   1.000
_cell.length_b   1.000
_cell.length_c   1.000
_cell.angle_alpha   90.00
_cell.angle_beta   90.00
_cell.angle_gamma   90.00
#
_symmetry.space_group_name_H-M   'P 1'
#
loop_
_entity.id
_entity.type
_entity.pdbx_description
1 polymer ?
#
loop_
_entity_poly.entity_id
_entity_poly.type
_entity_poly.pdbx_seq_one_letter_code
_entity_poly.pdbx_strand_id
1 'polypeptide(L)'
;IVMQRTVLLLLLAIGAPALGGPLPSEPFFSIQENFDLNQFMGKWYDVAAASNCPWLKSYKGHITAGTLEVKPGESSDTISMTRTAIRHGTCKQMSMIYKLTETPGRLFYHNDKWAADIDTYVVHTNYDEYAIVAMTKQKKGQNKTTTFKLYDRSAELRPTLMDEFTQLVKEQGMSDDDIVTLKNAGECVPGEPAPEPEIQRTRRNVLLLQDEEGSGSEMPNFLNAVLHRTEANSCLSPPDIGHCYGTKKRFYYNSTLMACLEFNYGGCLGNKNNFATEKACLQHCRTEAACRLPMDPGPCKTYEDLWAFDSVIGKCVPFKYGGCQGNGNKFYSQNECEEYCGVAKTDNEELLKVK
;
A
#
# COMPACT_ATOMS: atom_id res chain seq x y z
N ILE A 1 -20.37 -20.69 -75.77
CA ILE A 1 -21.17 -19.93 -74.78
C ILE A 1 -20.49 -20.09 -73.43
N VAL A 2 -19.96 -18.98 -72.91
CA VAL A 2 -19.44 -18.71 -71.53
C VAL A 2 -18.14 -19.45 -71.16
N MET A 3 -16.93 -18.86 -71.32
CA MET A 3 -16.18 -17.93 -70.43
C MET A 3 -15.99 -18.52 -69.00
N GLN A 4 -14.80 -18.62 -68.38
CA GLN A 4 -13.69 -17.67 -68.28
C GLN A 4 -12.48 -18.38 -67.59
N ARG A 5 -11.31 -18.47 -68.25
CA ARG A 5 -10.00 -17.84 -67.92
C ARG A 5 -9.36 -18.18 -66.55
N THR A 6 -8.25 -18.96 -66.56
CA THR A 6 -6.82 -18.53 -66.33
C THR A 6 -6.52 -18.16 -64.86
N VAL A 7 -5.42 -18.46 -64.16
CA VAL A 7 -3.97 -18.45 -64.47
C VAL A 7 -3.24 -19.21 -63.34
N LEU A 8 -2.20 -19.96 -63.71
CA LEU A 8 -1.15 -20.50 -62.82
C LEU A 8 -0.23 -19.35 -62.35
N LEU A 9 -0.22 -19.00 -61.06
CA LEU A 9 0.68 -18.00 -60.50
C LEU A 9 1.70 -18.66 -59.56
N LEU A 10 2.93 -18.77 -60.06
CA LEU A 10 4.13 -19.14 -59.31
C LEU A 10 4.41 -18.11 -58.21
N LEU A 11 4.66 -18.61 -57.00
CA LEU A 11 5.19 -17.86 -55.86
C LEU A 11 6.64 -17.42 -56.18
N LEU A 12 6.84 -16.14 -56.49
CA LEU A 12 8.14 -15.50 -56.43
C LEU A 12 8.32 -14.85 -55.05
N ALA A 13 9.10 -15.51 -54.21
CA ALA A 13 9.62 -14.92 -52.99
C ALA A 13 10.67 -13.86 -53.37
N ILE A 14 10.28 -12.59 -53.28
CA ILE A 14 11.23 -11.47 -53.33
C ILE A 14 11.68 -11.21 -51.89
N GLY A 15 12.81 -11.80 -51.51
CA GLY A 15 13.53 -11.42 -50.30
C GLY A 15 14.21 -10.07 -50.52
N ALA A 16 13.68 -9.01 -49.92
CA ALA A 16 14.42 -7.77 -49.75
C ALA A 16 15.41 -7.95 -48.58
N PRO A 17 16.70 -7.59 -48.74
CA PRO A 17 17.63 -7.62 -47.63
C PRO A 17 17.30 -6.41 -46.73
N ALA A 18 16.68 -6.67 -45.58
CA ALA A 18 16.63 -5.67 -44.52
C ALA A 18 18.07 -5.41 -44.08
N LEU A 19 18.59 -4.25 -44.46
CA LEU A 19 19.76 -3.63 -43.86
C LEU A 19 19.44 -3.40 -42.37
N GLY A 20 19.68 -4.42 -41.56
CA GLY A 20 19.64 -4.36 -40.11
C GLY A 20 20.81 -3.54 -39.61
N GLY A 21 20.68 -2.20 -39.66
CA GLY A 21 21.37 -1.36 -38.70
C GLY A 21 20.92 -1.75 -37.29
N PRO A 22 21.73 -1.51 -36.24
CA PRO A 22 21.28 -1.74 -34.88
C PRO A 22 20.06 -0.87 -34.65
N LEU A 23 18.89 -1.50 -34.47
CA LEU A 23 17.71 -0.81 -33.99
C LEU A 23 18.12 -0.08 -32.70
N PRO A 24 17.85 1.22 -32.56
CA PRO A 24 17.97 1.86 -31.27
C PRO A 24 17.10 1.04 -30.31
N SER A 25 17.65 0.58 -29.20
CA SER A 25 16.88 -0.09 -28.16
C SER A 25 15.95 0.93 -27.51
N GLU A 26 14.86 1.25 -28.20
CA GLU A 26 13.75 2.01 -27.66
C GLU A 26 13.07 1.17 -26.57
N PRO A 27 12.60 1.80 -25.49
CA PRO A 27 12.00 1.05 -24.41
C PRO A 27 10.72 0.33 -24.88
N PHE A 28 10.62 -0.97 -24.58
CA PHE A 28 9.45 -1.80 -24.88
C PHE A 28 8.32 -1.52 -23.86
N PHE A 29 7.73 -0.31 -23.87
CA PHE A 29 6.48 -0.06 -23.15
C PHE A 29 5.41 0.37 -24.16
N SER A 30 4.30 -0.37 -24.22
CA SER A 30 3.11 0.04 -24.97
C SER A 30 2.43 1.21 -24.25
N ILE A 31 2.11 2.27 -24.98
CA ILE A 31 1.31 3.38 -24.45
C ILE A 31 -0.16 2.94 -24.42
N GLN A 32 -0.91 3.37 -23.41
CA GLN A 32 -2.34 3.12 -23.29
C GLN A 32 -3.06 3.44 -24.60
N GLU A 33 -3.76 2.45 -25.16
CA GLU A 33 -4.58 2.66 -26.36
C GLU A 33 -5.74 3.61 -26.06
N ASN A 34 -6.04 4.48 -27.02
CA ASN A 34 -7.11 5.48 -26.94
C ASN A 34 -7.02 6.35 -25.67
N PHE A 35 -5.80 6.74 -25.30
CA PHE A 35 -5.57 7.57 -24.13
C PHE A 35 -6.36 8.90 -24.22
N ASP A 36 -7.21 9.13 -23.23
CA ASP A 36 -7.94 10.38 -23.05
C ASP A 36 -7.33 11.19 -21.91
N LEU A 37 -6.71 12.31 -22.30
CA LEU A 37 -6.07 13.22 -21.36
C LEU A 37 -7.07 13.79 -20.34
N ASN A 38 -8.31 14.08 -20.74
CA ASN A 38 -9.29 14.71 -19.86
C ASN A 38 -9.72 13.76 -18.73
N GLN A 39 -9.86 12.47 -19.02
CA GLN A 39 -10.16 11.44 -18.00
C GLN A 39 -8.96 11.20 -17.07
N PHE A 40 -7.74 11.37 -17.59
CA PHE A 40 -6.51 11.25 -16.79
C PHE A 40 -6.27 12.43 -15.83
N MET A 41 -6.95 13.57 -16.03
CA MET A 41 -6.80 14.76 -15.19
C MET A 41 -7.17 14.53 -13.73
N GLY A 42 -6.79 15.49 -12.89
CA GLY A 42 -7.11 15.54 -11.49
C GLY A 42 -6.09 14.83 -10.62
N LYS A 43 -6.56 14.33 -9.48
CA LYS A 43 -5.73 13.88 -8.38
C LYS A 43 -5.41 12.39 -8.46
N TRP A 44 -4.17 12.06 -8.13
CA TRP A 44 -3.63 10.71 -8.04
C TRP A 44 -2.75 10.58 -6.79
N TYR A 45 -2.62 9.38 -6.25
CA TYR A 45 -1.67 9.04 -5.18
C TYR A 45 -0.58 8.15 -5.74
N ASP A 46 0.69 8.47 -5.51
CA ASP A 46 1.76 7.53 -5.86
C ASP A 46 1.97 6.49 -4.76
N VAL A 47 1.66 5.24 -5.11
CA VAL A 47 1.60 4.12 -4.15
C VAL A 47 2.82 3.19 -4.27
N ALA A 48 3.44 3.14 -5.45
CA ALA A 48 4.70 2.42 -5.66
C ALA A 48 5.56 3.09 -6.74
N ALA A 49 6.86 2.80 -6.72
CA ALA A 49 7.79 3.21 -7.75
C ALA A 49 8.84 2.12 -7.99
N ALA A 50 9.33 2.01 -9.22
CA ALA A 50 10.47 1.17 -9.56
C ALA A 50 11.46 1.94 -10.42
N SER A 51 12.77 1.76 -10.23
CA SER A 51 13.73 2.53 -11.03
C SER A 51 15.09 1.86 -11.14
N ASN A 52 15.66 1.94 -12.35
CA ASN A 52 17.05 1.59 -12.57
C ASN A 52 18.02 2.76 -12.28
N CYS A 53 17.52 3.94 -11.90
CA CYS A 53 18.33 5.11 -11.59
C CYS A 53 19.10 4.90 -10.26
N PRO A 54 20.45 4.94 -10.26
CA PRO A 54 21.24 4.67 -9.06
C PRO A 54 20.90 5.58 -7.87
N TRP A 55 20.59 6.85 -8.13
CA TRP A 55 20.21 7.79 -7.08
C TRP A 55 18.85 7.44 -6.46
N LEU A 56 17.87 7.02 -7.26
CA LEU A 56 16.58 6.61 -6.72
C LEU A 56 16.71 5.30 -5.93
N LYS A 57 17.60 4.39 -6.37
CA LYS A 57 17.94 3.16 -5.64
C LYS A 57 18.57 3.43 -4.27
N SER A 58 19.40 4.47 -4.13
CA SER A 58 20.00 4.82 -2.83
C SER A 58 19.07 5.59 -1.90
N TYR A 59 17.98 6.17 -2.42
CA TYR A 59 17.02 6.98 -1.65
C TYR A 59 15.70 6.26 -1.30
N LYS A 60 15.54 4.98 -1.69
CA LYS A 60 14.29 4.20 -1.59
C LYS A 60 13.57 4.31 -0.23
N GLY A 61 14.30 4.34 0.88
CA GLY A 61 13.72 4.41 2.25
C GLY A 61 13.24 5.80 2.70
N HIS A 62 13.54 6.86 1.96
CA HIS A 62 13.18 8.24 2.32
C HIS A 62 12.06 8.81 1.45
N ILE A 63 11.53 8.03 0.51
CA ILE A 63 10.46 8.45 -0.38
C ILE A 63 9.13 8.03 0.23
N THR A 64 8.33 9.02 0.58
CA THR A 64 6.95 8.86 1.05
C THR A 64 5.98 8.96 -0.12
N ALA A 65 4.83 8.32 0.03
CA ALA A 65 3.71 8.54 -0.88
C ALA A 65 3.31 10.01 -0.83
N GLY A 66 2.80 10.50 -1.94
CA GLY A 66 2.33 11.86 -2.11
C GLY A 66 1.22 11.93 -3.14
N THR A 67 0.64 13.10 -3.24
CA THR A 67 -0.38 13.38 -4.25
C THR A 67 0.29 13.93 -5.50
N LEU A 68 -0.25 13.55 -6.65
CA LEU A 68 0.01 14.15 -7.94
C LEU A 68 -1.29 14.79 -8.41
N GLU A 69 -1.24 16.08 -8.68
CA GLU A 69 -2.33 16.83 -9.30
C GLU A 69 -1.98 17.11 -10.75
N VAL A 70 -2.81 16.63 -11.68
CA VAL A 70 -2.67 16.86 -13.12
C VAL A 70 -3.72 17.88 -13.55
N LYS A 71 -3.28 19.01 -14.10
CA LYS A 71 -4.13 20.12 -14.52
C LYS A 71 -3.74 20.60 -15.92
N PRO A 72 -4.66 21.27 -16.64
CA PRO A 72 -4.31 22.03 -17.84
C PRO A 72 -3.17 23.02 -17.55
N GLY A 73 -2.26 23.17 -18.48
CA GLY A 73 -1.21 24.20 -18.43
C GLY A 73 -1.76 25.57 -18.83
N GLU A 74 -0.89 26.57 -18.84
CA GLU A 74 -1.24 27.92 -19.30
C GLU A 74 -1.55 27.95 -20.80
N SER A 75 -0.92 27.05 -21.56
CA SER A 75 -1.15 26.86 -23.00
C SER A 75 -1.91 25.57 -23.27
N SER A 76 -2.65 25.51 -24.37
CA SER A 76 -3.44 24.34 -24.75
C SER A 76 -2.61 23.09 -25.06
N ASP A 77 -1.32 23.25 -25.32
CA ASP A 77 -0.35 22.19 -25.59
C ASP A 77 0.47 21.78 -24.36
N THR A 78 0.12 22.28 -23.16
CA THR A 78 0.82 21.94 -21.93
C THR A 78 -0.10 21.46 -20.82
N ILE A 79 0.46 20.70 -19.90
CA ILE A 79 -0.18 20.29 -18.65
C ILE A 79 0.75 20.57 -17.47
N SER A 80 0.17 20.93 -16.33
CA SER A 80 0.89 21.03 -15.08
C SER A 80 0.74 19.72 -14.30
N MET A 81 1.86 19.12 -13.92
CA MET A 81 1.92 17.96 -13.05
C MET A 81 2.59 18.38 -11.75
N THR A 82 1.80 18.42 -10.68
CA THR A 82 2.26 18.94 -9.40
C THR A 82 2.23 17.86 -8.34
N ARG A 83 3.41 17.45 -7.87
CA ARG A 83 3.55 16.46 -6.82
C ARG A 83 3.74 17.12 -5.46
N THR A 84 2.95 16.72 -4.47
CA THR A 84 3.06 17.17 -3.08
C THR A 84 3.33 15.99 -2.17
N ALA A 85 4.38 16.06 -1.35
CA ALA A 85 4.73 15.00 -0.41
C ALA A 85 5.54 15.50 0.78
N ILE A 86 5.50 14.75 1.88
CA ILE A 86 6.30 15.01 3.07
C ILE A 86 7.75 14.57 2.83
N ARG A 87 8.69 15.50 2.87
CA ARG A 87 10.14 15.21 2.80
C ARG A 87 10.81 15.69 4.07
N HIS A 88 11.41 14.76 4.82
CA HIS A 88 12.12 15.01 6.07
C HIS A 88 11.24 15.77 7.09
N GLY A 89 9.97 15.37 7.20
CA GLY A 89 9.00 15.99 8.12
C GLY A 89 8.40 17.32 7.65
N THR A 90 8.78 17.82 6.46
CA THR A 90 8.20 19.06 5.91
C THR A 90 7.44 18.76 4.62
N CYS A 91 6.26 19.34 4.46
CA CYS A 91 5.52 19.24 3.21
C CYS A 91 6.26 20.00 2.10
N LYS A 92 6.55 19.34 0.98
CA LYS A 92 7.17 19.94 -0.19
C LYS A 92 6.35 19.64 -1.43
N GLN A 93 6.19 20.66 -2.26
CA GLN A 93 5.53 20.56 -3.56
C GLN A 93 6.51 20.87 -4.68
N MET A 94 6.37 20.13 -5.78
CA MET A 94 7.14 20.28 -6.99
C MET A 94 6.19 20.26 -8.17
N SER A 95 6.12 21.37 -8.90
CA SER A 95 5.33 21.48 -10.13
C SER A 95 6.25 21.40 -11.34
N MET A 96 5.83 20.64 -12.35
CA MET A 96 6.52 20.48 -13.62
C MET A 96 5.51 20.71 -14.74
N ILE A 97 5.89 21.49 -15.74
CA ILE A 97 5.05 21.78 -16.90
C ILE A 97 5.50 20.86 -18.04
N TYR A 98 4.63 19.93 -18.42
CA TYR A 98 4.88 18.99 -19.51
C TYR A 98 4.23 19.50 -20.79
N LYS A 99 4.93 19.31 -21.90
CA LYS A 99 4.40 19.51 -23.25
C LYS A 99 3.71 18.24 -23.72
N LEU A 100 2.53 18.42 -24.30
CA LEU A 100 1.84 17.37 -25.04
C LEU A 100 2.63 17.05 -26.32
N THR A 101 2.68 15.78 -26.68
CA THR A 101 3.32 15.34 -27.93
C THR A 101 2.26 14.90 -28.94
N GLU A 102 2.68 14.63 -30.18
CA GLU A 102 1.79 14.10 -31.23
C GLU A 102 1.21 12.72 -30.88
N THR A 103 1.86 11.99 -29.96
CA THR A 103 1.40 10.68 -29.49
C THR A 103 0.60 10.85 -28.20
N PRO A 104 -0.72 10.58 -28.21
CA PRO A 104 -1.54 10.60 -26.99
C PRO A 104 -0.94 9.70 -25.91
N GLY A 105 -0.89 10.17 -24.66
CA GLY A 105 -0.30 9.43 -23.54
C GLY A 105 1.23 9.57 -23.43
N ARG A 106 1.91 10.22 -24.38
CA ARG A 106 3.31 10.62 -24.27
C ARG A 106 3.43 12.12 -23.98
N LEU A 107 4.17 12.43 -22.93
CA LEU A 107 4.40 13.78 -22.40
C LEU A 107 5.90 14.05 -22.33
N PHE A 108 6.30 15.29 -22.61
CA PHE A 108 7.70 15.68 -22.63
C PHE A 108 7.99 16.84 -21.68
N TYR A 109 9.09 16.74 -20.94
CA TYR A 109 9.58 17.83 -20.09
C TYR A 109 11.10 17.98 -20.24
N HIS A 110 11.54 19.21 -20.49
CA HIS A 110 12.95 19.59 -20.49
C HIS A 110 13.29 20.28 -19.17
N ASN A 111 14.37 19.85 -18.52
CA ASN A 111 14.89 20.49 -17.33
C ASN A 111 16.19 21.24 -17.65
N ASP A 112 16.09 22.57 -17.78
CA ASP A 112 17.23 23.44 -18.12
C ASP A 112 18.35 23.35 -17.08
N LYS A 113 18.00 23.28 -15.79
CA LYS A 113 18.97 23.26 -14.67
C LYS A 113 19.91 22.06 -14.73
N TRP A 114 19.42 20.93 -15.21
CA TRP A 114 20.19 19.68 -15.27
C TRP A 114 20.55 19.25 -16.69
N ALA A 115 20.15 20.04 -17.70
CA ALA A 115 20.23 19.71 -19.12
C ALA A 115 19.76 18.26 -19.37
N ALA A 116 18.56 17.96 -18.87
CA ALA A 116 18.01 16.61 -18.88
C ALA A 116 16.62 16.61 -19.50
N ASP A 117 16.41 15.68 -20.41
CA ASP A 117 15.15 15.42 -21.08
C ASP A 117 14.42 14.29 -20.36
N ILE A 118 13.13 14.48 -20.12
CA ILE A 118 12.25 13.50 -19.50
C ILE A 118 11.08 13.22 -20.43
N ASP A 119 11.06 12.04 -21.01
CA ASP A 119 9.88 11.49 -21.68
C ASP A 119 9.06 10.69 -20.68
N THR A 120 7.76 10.96 -20.64
CA THR A 120 6.80 10.29 -19.76
C THR A 120 5.72 9.62 -20.59
N TYR A 121 5.42 8.38 -20.28
CA TYR A 121 4.49 7.51 -21.02
C TYR A 121 3.46 6.97 -20.04
N VAL A 122 2.17 7.18 -20.33
CA VAL A 122 1.09 6.48 -19.63
C VAL A 122 0.96 5.10 -20.25
N VAL A 123 1.44 4.08 -19.54
CA VAL A 123 1.58 2.71 -20.05
C VAL A 123 0.23 1.99 -19.98
N HIS A 124 -0.41 2.04 -18.80
CA HIS A 124 -1.74 1.47 -18.57
C HIS A 124 -2.53 2.37 -17.64
N THR A 125 -3.81 2.57 -17.92
CA THR A 125 -4.74 3.20 -16.99
C THR A 125 -6.17 2.83 -17.34
N ASN A 126 -7.00 2.67 -16.30
CA ASN A 126 -8.45 2.62 -16.43
C ASN A 126 -9.13 3.94 -16.02
N TYR A 127 -8.34 5.00 -15.81
CA TYR A 127 -8.73 6.36 -15.41
C TYR A 127 -9.34 6.50 -14.01
N ASP A 128 -10.20 5.57 -13.62
CA ASP A 128 -11.02 5.66 -12.41
C ASP A 128 -10.35 5.07 -11.17
N GLU A 129 -9.32 4.23 -11.37
CA GLU A 129 -8.70 3.56 -10.24
C GLU A 129 -7.18 3.61 -10.28
N TYR A 130 -6.52 3.35 -11.41
CA TYR A 130 -5.06 3.29 -11.44
C TYR A 130 -4.45 3.84 -12.72
N ALA A 131 -3.16 4.16 -12.62
CA ALA A 131 -2.31 4.38 -13.77
C ALA A 131 -0.87 3.93 -13.51
N ILE A 132 -0.27 3.25 -14.50
CA ILE A 132 1.15 2.93 -14.55
C ILE A 132 1.82 3.91 -15.51
N VAL A 133 2.78 4.66 -15.01
CA VAL A 133 3.48 5.69 -15.78
C VAL A 133 4.97 5.37 -15.81
N ALA A 134 5.54 5.28 -17.02
CA ALA A 134 6.95 5.13 -17.23
C ALA A 134 7.59 6.48 -17.55
N MET A 135 8.68 6.82 -16.90
CA MET A 135 9.45 8.03 -17.15
C MET A 135 10.86 7.63 -17.54
N THR A 136 11.30 8.06 -18.72
CA THR A 136 12.68 7.89 -19.15
C THR A 136 13.41 9.22 -19.09
N LYS A 137 14.48 9.25 -18.33
CA LYS A 137 15.34 10.42 -18.17
C LYS A 137 16.64 10.20 -18.94
N GLN A 138 16.95 11.15 -19.81
CA GLN A 138 18.18 11.19 -20.57
C GLN A 138 18.95 12.47 -20.26
N LYS A 139 20.23 12.33 -19.93
CA LYS A 139 21.15 13.45 -19.73
C LYS A 139 22.33 13.28 -20.67
N LYS A 140 22.81 14.40 -21.22
CA LYS A 140 23.97 14.38 -22.12
C LYS A 140 25.18 13.73 -21.45
N GLY A 141 25.67 12.63 -22.03
CA GLY A 141 26.83 11.88 -21.53
C GLY A 141 26.55 10.90 -20.38
N GLN A 142 25.28 10.64 -20.04
CA GLN A 142 24.90 9.61 -19.06
C GLN A 142 23.96 8.57 -19.69
N ASN A 143 23.95 7.38 -19.11
CA ASN A 143 23.03 6.32 -19.52
C ASN A 143 21.58 6.75 -19.25
N LYS A 144 20.69 6.42 -20.20
CA LYS A 144 19.25 6.61 -20.05
C LYS A 144 18.77 5.79 -18.85
N THR A 145 17.98 6.43 -17.98
CA THR A 145 17.38 5.77 -16.81
C THR A 145 15.88 5.76 -16.96
N THR A 146 15.25 4.72 -16.44
CA THR A 146 13.81 4.49 -16.48
C THR A 146 13.29 4.39 -15.06
N THR A 147 12.18 5.08 -14.80
CA THR A 147 11.45 5.03 -13.54
C THR A 147 9.98 4.78 -13.82
N PHE A 148 9.44 3.73 -13.24
CA PHE A 148 8.01 3.46 -13.20
C PHE A 148 7.40 4.04 -11.94
N LYS A 149 6.19 4.57 -12.07
CA LYS A 149 5.33 4.95 -10.96
C LYS A 149 3.99 4.27 -11.11
N LEU A 150 3.52 3.70 -10.01
CA LEU A 150 2.16 3.24 -9.86
C LEU A 150 1.37 4.33 -9.15
N TYR A 151 0.33 4.79 -9.81
CA TYR A 151 -0.64 5.73 -9.30
C TYR A 151 -1.96 5.01 -9.05
N ASP A 152 -2.63 5.45 -7.99
CA ASP A 152 -3.98 4.99 -7.64
C ASP A 152 -4.86 6.22 -7.33
N ARG A 153 -6.16 6.13 -7.58
CA ARG A 153 -7.12 7.16 -7.15
C ARG A 153 -7.38 7.11 -5.65
N SER A 154 -7.08 5.97 -5.01
CA SER A 154 -7.04 5.79 -3.57
C SER A 154 -5.61 5.90 -3.02
N ALA A 155 -5.46 6.35 -1.78
CA ALA A 155 -4.18 6.34 -1.08
C ALA A 155 -3.82 4.95 -0.50
N GLU A 156 -4.70 3.96 -0.66
CA GLU A 156 -4.51 2.59 -0.20
C GLU A 156 -4.00 1.68 -1.31
N LEU A 157 -3.05 0.82 -0.97
CA LEU A 157 -2.43 -0.08 -1.94
C LEU A 157 -3.29 -1.32 -2.19
N ARG A 158 -3.69 -1.54 -3.45
CA ARG A 158 -4.39 -2.76 -3.87
C ARG A 158 -3.39 -3.87 -4.22
N PRO A 159 -3.44 -5.05 -3.57
CA PRO A 159 -2.46 -6.12 -3.81
C PRO A 159 -2.43 -6.63 -5.25
N THR A 160 -3.60 -6.79 -5.88
CA THR A 160 -3.72 -7.27 -7.28
C THR A 160 -3.01 -6.35 -8.26
N LEU A 161 -3.11 -5.04 -8.05
CA LEU A 161 -2.46 -4.03 -8.87
C LEU A 161 -0.93 -4.01 -8.68
N MET A 162 -0.46 -4.38 -7.48
CA MET A 162 0.98 -4.52 -7.23
C MET A 162 1.59 -5.73 -7.94
N ASP A 163 0.85 -6.83 -8.09
CA ASP A 163 1.32 -7.99 -8.82
C ASP A 163 1.51 -7.65 -10.31
N GLU A 164 0.51 -6.99 -10.92
CA GLU A 164 0.58 -6.51 -12.31
C GLU A 164 1.73 -5.51 -12.51
N PHE A 165 1.89 -4.55 -11.60
CA PHE A 165 2.99 -3.60 -11.64
C PHE A 165 4.36 -4.28 -11.52
N THR A 166 4.48 -5.27 -10.63
CA THR A 166 5.71 -6.02 -10.41
C THR A 166 6.08 -6.84 -11.64
N GLN A 167 5.09 -7.49 -12.26
CA GLN A 167 5.30 -8.25 -13.49
C GLN A 167 5.81 -7.34 -14.61
N LEU A 168 5.16 -6.19 -14.83
CA LEU A 168 5.54 -5.23 -15.86
C LEU A 168 6.95 -4.68 -15.64
N VAL A 169 7.33 -4.39 -14.39
CA VAL A 169 8.69 -3.94 -14.04
C VAL A 169 9.74 -5.03 -14.32
N LYS A 170 9.42 -6.29 -14.02
CA LYS A 170 10.30 -7.45 -14.28
C LYS A 170 10.53 -7.70 -15.77
N GLU A 171 9.49 -7.54 -16.60
CA GLU A 171 9.61 -7.62 -18.07
C GLU A 171 10.59 -6.58 -18.63
N GLN A 172 10.80 -5.47 -17.91
CA GLN A 172 11.76 -4.42 -18.26
C GLN A 172 13.16 -4.64 -17.68
N GLY A 173 13.42 -5.83 -17.12
CA GLY A 173 14.74 -6.23 -16.62
C GLY A 173 15.11 -5.65 -15.26
N MET A 174 14.14 -5.14 -14.50
CA MET A 174 14.34 -4.73 -13.10
C MET A 174 13.97 -5.88 -12.15
N SER A 175 14.59 -5.92 -10.97
CA SER A 175 14.30 -6.92 -9.93
C SER A 175 13.32 -6.40 -8.87
N ASP A 176 12.87 -7.28 -7.98
CA ASP A 176 12.04 -6.89 -6.84
C ASP A 176 12.74 -5.85 -5.94
N ASP A 177 14.07 -5.92 -5.83
CA ASP A 177 14.85 -4.93 -5.09
C ASP A 177 14.72 -3.52 -5.68
N ASP A 178 14.38 -3.40 -6.97
CA ASP A 178 14.19 -2.14 -7.66
C ASP A 178 12.85 -1.47 -7.43
N ILE A 179 11.91 -2.20 -6.81
CA ILE A 179 10.56 -1.77 -6.48
C ILE A 179 10.52 -1.22 -5.06
N VAL A 180 9.76 -0.14 -4.87
CA VAL A 180 9.52 0.50 -3.58
C VAL A 180 8.03 0.75 -3.44
N THR A 181 7.43 0.14 -2.42
CA THR A 181 6.11 0.53 -1.95
C THR A 181 6.23 1.79 -1.11
N LEU A 182 5.46 2.81 -1.47
CA LEU A 182 5.51 4.11 -0.82
C LEU A 182 4.57 4.12 0.38
N LYS A 183 5.09 4.46 1.56
CA LYS A 183 4.27 4.57 2.77
C LYS A 183 3.34 5.78 2.66
N ASN A 184 2.04 5.55 2.84
CA ASN A 184 1.05 6.61 2.96
C ASN A 184 1.29 7.40 4.24
N ALA A 185 1.74 8.65 4.08
CA ALA A 185 2.03 9.56 5.19
C ALA A 185 0.92 10.62 5.38
N GLY A 186 -0.23 10.45 4.73
CA GLY A 186 -1.27 11.47 4.64
C GLY A 186 -0.93 12.55 3.62
N GLU A 187 -1.94 13.32 3.26
CA GLU A 187 -1.77 14.50 2.41
C GLU A 187 -1.21 15.65 3.21
N CYS A 188 -0.49 16.56 2.56
CA CYS A 188 0.02 17.74 3.23
C CYS A 188 -0.11 18.97 2.31
N VAL A 189 -0.17 20.16 2.89
CA VAL A 189 -0.21 21.43 2.17
C VAL A 189 1.11 22.18 2.38
N PRO A 190 1.79 22.66 1.32
CA PRO A 190 3.00 23.46 1.46
C PRO A 190 2.73 24.79 2.17
N GLY A 191 3.55 25.12 3.17
CA GLY A 191 3.41 26.35 3.96
C GLY A 191 2.65 26.15 5.28
N GLU A 192 1.96 25.01 5.44
CA GLU A 192 1.41 24.55 6.71
C GLU A 192 2.36 23.50 7.33
N PRO A 193 2.39 23.33 8.67
CA PRO A 193 3.07 22.20 9.29
C PRO A 193 2.59 20.91 8.62
N ALA A 194 3.52 19.98 8.34
CA ALA A 194 3.10 18.66 7.88
C ALA A 194 2.07 18.12 8.88
N PRO A 195 0.97 17.50 8.41
CA PRO A 195 -0.02 16.97 9.32
C PRO A 195 0.69 16.03 10.28
N GLU A 196 0.54 16.30 11.57
CA GLU A 196 0.81 15.31 12.59
C GLU A 196 -0.02 14.07 12.22
N PRO A 197 0.56 12.85 12.16
CA PRO A 197 -0.08 11.71 11.52
C PRO A 197 -1.52 11.57 11.98
N GLU A 198 -2.47 11.89 11.09
CA GLU A 198 -3.88 11.85 11.37
C GLU A 198 -4.28 10.38 11.52
N ILE A 199 -4.34 9.93 12.77
CA ILE A 199 -5.07 8.72 13.13
C ILE A 199 -6.53 9.04 12.79
N GLN A 200 -7.04 8.39 11.73
CA GLN A 200 -8.41 8.53 11.27
C GLN A 200 -9.39 8.39 12.45
N ARG A 201 -9.90 9.53 12.90
CA ARG A 201 -11.01 9.62 13.84
C ARG A 201 -12.29 9.49 13.05
N THR A 202 -12.82 8.28 12.91
CA THR A 202 -14.22 8.08 12.53
C THR A 202 -15.08 8.56 13.70
N ARG A 203 -15.62 9.78 13.61
CA ARG A 203 -16.69 10.23 14.51
C ARG A 203 -17.97 9.48 14.15
N ARG A 204 -18.63 8.84 15.11
CA ARG A 204 -20.09 8.93 15.21
C ARG A 204 -20.58 9.12 16.65
N ASN A 205 -21.36 10.19 16.75
CA ASN A 205 -22.44 10.53 17.65
C ASN A 205 -22.15 10.62 19.16
N VAL A 206 -22.05 11.88 19.57
CA VAL A 206 -22.41 12.37 20.90
C VAL A 206 -23.82 11.89 21.25
N LEU A 207 -23.94 11.02 22.25
CA LEU A 207 -25.12 10.99 23.10
C LEU A 207 -24.77 11.81 24.33
N LEU A 208 -25.39 12.99 24.44
CA LEU A 208 -25.40 13.75 25.69
C LEU A 208 -26.24 12.97 26.69
N LEU A 209 -25.61 12.54 27.78
CA LEU A 209 -26.31 12.41 29.06
C LEU A 209 -25.60 13.32 30.05
N GLN A 210 -26.38 14.29 30.51
CA GLN A 210 -26.07 15.23 31.56
C GLN A 210 -25.86 14.52 32.89
N ASP A 211 -24.92 15.09 33.65
CA ASP A 211 -24.80 15.22 35.10
C ASP A 211 -24.79 13.90 35.93
N GLU A 212 -23.84 13.68 36.85
CA GLU A 212 -23.72 14.49 38.06
C GLU A 212 -22.28 14.71 38.57
N GLU A 213 -22.13 15.86 39.21
CA GLU A 213 -20.97 16.29 39.99
C GLU A 213 -20.73 15.39 41.21
N GLY A 214 -19.46 15.03 41.48
CA GLY A 214 -19.14 14.22 42.66
C GLY A 214 -17.66 13.93 42.89
N SER A 215 -16.87 14.97 43.18
CA SER A 215 -15.74 15.00 44.14
C SER A 215 -14.79 13.79 44.26
N GLY A 216 -13.54 13.99 43.79
CA GLY A 216 -12.35 13.65 44.60
C GLY A 216 -11.54 12.40 44.24
N SER A 217 -10.40 12.65 43.58
CA SER A 217 -9.16 11.85 43.54
C SER A 217 -9.12 10.51 42.79
N GLU A 218 -9.10 10.57 41.45
CA GLU A 218 -8.39 9.56 40.63
C GLU A 218 -7.64 10.23 39.47
N MET A 219 -6.49 9.64 39.15
CA MET A 219 -5.48 10.13 38.22
C MET A 219 -6.07 10.36 36.79
N PRO A 220 -5.65 11.38 36.02
CA PRO A 220 -6.30 11.70 34.75
C PRO A 220 -6.24 10.57 33.72
N ASN A 221 -7.39 10.26 33.11
CA ASN A 221 -7.57 9.39 31.93
C ASN A 221 -6.64 9.69 30.75
N PHE A 222 -5.97 10.86 30.75
CA PHE A 222 -4.93 11.21 29.79
C PHE A 222 -3.72 10.26 29.88
N LEU A 223 -3.34 9.80 31.07
CA LEU A 223 -2.24 8.84 31.23
C LEU A 223 -2.62 7.44 30.73
N ASN A 224 -3.86 6.99 30.91
CA ASN A 224 -4.35 5.73 30.32
C ASN A 224 -4.39 5.79 28.77
N ALA A 225 -4.79 6.92 28.18
CA ALA A 225 -4.79 7.11 26.74
C ALA A 225 -3.37 7.22 26.13
N VAL A 226 -2.42 7.81 26.86
CA VAL A 226 -1.00 7.87 26.49
C VAL A 226 -0.31 6.51 26.65
N LEU A 227 -0.67 5.72 27.67
CA LEU A 227 -0.20 4.34 27.84
C LEU A 227 -0.67 3.47 26.67
N HIS A 228 -1.96 3.49 26.32
CA HIS A 228 -2.48 2.69 25.20
C HIS A 228 -1.93 3.06 23.81
N ARG A 229 -1.49 4.31 23.58
CA ARG A 229 -0.91 4.73 22.29
C ARG A 229 0.56 4.32 22.13
N THR A 230 1.33 4.23 23.23
CA THR A 230 2.70 3.68 23.19
C THR A 230 2.73 2.14 23.13
N GLU A 231 1.61 1.50 23.49
CA GLU A 231 1.42 0.05 23.48
C GLU A 231 1.25 -0.50 22.04
N ALA A 232 0.47 0.16 21.17
CA ALA A 232 0.29 -0.28 19.79
C ALA A 232 1.59 -0.32 18.95
N ASN A 233 2.54 0.60 19.19
CA ASN A 233 3.87 0.58 18.54
C ASN A 233 4.74 -0.60 19.00
N SER A 234 4.44 -1.16 20.18
CA SER A 234 5.18 -2.29 20.73
C SER A 234 4.96 -3.54 19.86
N CYS A 235 3.71 -3.80 19.49
CA CYS A 235 3.30 -4.97 18.72
C CYS A 235 3.85 -5.03 17.28
N LEU A 236 4.36 -3.91 16.76
CA LEU A 236 4.92 -3.82 15.40
C LEU A 236 6.45 -3.99 15.36
N SER A 237 7.10 -4.00 16.52
CA SER A 237 8.56 -4.17 16.61
C SER A 237 8.96 -5.64 16.44
N PRO A 238 10.12 -5.97 15.85
CA PRO A 238 10.63 -7.35 15.86
C PRO A 238 10.93 -7.81 17.30
N PRO A 239 10.98 -9.13 17.60
CA PRO A 239 11.37 -9.59 18.93
C PRO A 239 12.82 -9.18 19.24
N ASP A 240 13.06 -8.64 20.43
CA ASP A 240 14.41 -8.27 20.88
C ASP A 240 14.83 -9.15 22.05
N ILE A 241 15.89 -9.94 21.81
CA ILE A 241 16.47 -10.86 22.79
C ILE A 241 17.14 -10.08 23.93
N GLY A 242 17.58 -8.84 23.69
CA GLY A 242 18.37 -8.06 24.64
C GLY A 242 19.83 -8.55 24.73
N HIS A 243 20.59 -7.89 25.61
CA HIS A 243 22.05 -8.10 25.73
C HIS A 243 22.44 -9.08 26.84
N CYS A 244 21.47 -9.59 27.61
CA CYS A 244 21.71 -10.58 28.65
C CYS A 244 21.67 -12.01 28.10
N TYR A 245 22.31 -12.94 28.83
CA TYR A 245 22.50 -14.34 28.41
C TYR A 245 21.50 -15.33 29.00
N GLY A 246 20.37 -14.85 29.53
CA GLY A 246 19.29 -15.72 30.02
C GLY A 246 18.49 -16.37 28.88
N THR A 247 17.73 -17.40 29.20
CA THR A 247 16.89 -18.14 28.23
C THR A 247 15.44 -18.23 28.71
N LYS A 248 14.77 -17.07 28.82
CA LYS A 248 13.36 -17.01 29.25
C LYS A 248 12.44 -17.16 28.05
N LYS A 249 11.52 -18.13 28.07
CA LYS A 249 10.46 -18.23 27.06
C LYS A 249 9.49 -17.06 27.18
N ARG A 250 9.30 -16.35 26.07
CA ARG A 250 8.42 -15.17 25.93
C ARG A 250 7.71 -15.22 24.59
N PHE A 251 6.68 -14.41 24.43
CA PHE A 251 5.89 -14.30 23.22
C PHE A 251 6.06 -12.91 22.60
N TYR A 252 6.07 -12.82 21.28
CA TYR A 252 6.00 -11.56 20.54
C TYR A 252 4.90 -11.66 19.48
N TYR A 253 4.29 -10.54 19.15
CA TYR A 253 3.29 -10.46 18.10
C TYR A 253 3.95 -10.31 16.74
N ASN A 254 3.59 -11.20 15.82
CA ASN A 254 3.96 -11.10 14.41
C ASN A 254 2.76 -10.54 13.64
N SER A 255 2.86 -9.30 13.17
CA SER A 255 1.76 -8.61 12.49
C SER A 255 1.46 -9.15 11.09
N THR A 256 2.44 -9.75 10.41
CA THR A 256 2.24 -10.41 9.10
C THR A 256 1.43 -11.68 9.25
N LEU A 257 1.74 -12.48 10.27
CA LEU A 257 1.03 -13.74 10.54
C LEU A 257 -0.21 -13.54 11.43
N MET A 258 -0.38 -12.34 11.97
CA MET A 258 -1.41 -11.99 12.95
C MET A 258 -1.48 -13.01 14.09
N ALA A 259 -0.31 -13.41 14.61
CA ALA A 259 -0.15 -14.49 15.58
C ALA A 259 0.93 -14.15 16.62
N CYS A 260 0.81 -14.72 17.82
CA CYS A 260 1.81 -14.59 18.87
C CYS A 260 2.77 -15.78 18.83
N LEU A 261 4.05 -15.50 18.60
CA LEU A 261 5.09 -16.51 18.45
C LEU A 261 6.05 -16.52 19.64
N GLU A 262 6.54 -17.70 20.00
CA GLU A 262 7.53 -17.85 21.06
C GLU A 262 8.94 -17.40 20.61
N PHE A 263 9.69 -16.79 21.53
CA PHE A 263 11.10 -16.50 21.38
C PHE A 263 11.86 -16.63 22.72
N ASN A 264 13.18 -16.73 22.63
CA ASN A 264 14.05 -16.78 23.82
C ASN A 264 14.51 -15.36 24.16
N TYR A 265 14.11 -14.85 25.32
CA TYR A 265 14.51 -13.55 25.83
C TYR A 265 15.68 -13.68 26.81
N GLY A 266 16.71 -12.85 26.57
CA GLY A 266 17.95 -12.75 27.33
C GLY A 266 17.80 -12.36 28.80
N GLY A 267 16.63 -11.80 29.17
CA GLY A 267 16.29 -11.48 30.55
C GLY A 267 16.61 -10.05 30.98
N CYS A 268 17.16 -9.21 30.11
CA CYS A 268 17.27 -7.76 30.33
C CYS A 268 17.20 -6.97 29.02
N LEU A 269 16.87 -5.68 29.14
CA LEU A 269 16.64 -4.76 28.02
C LEU A 269 15.53 -5.28 27.10
N GLY A 270 15.66 -5.14 25.78
CA GLY A 270 14.63 -5.53 24.85
C GLY A 270 13.61 -4.41 24.56
N ASN A 271 12.73 -4.67 23.61
CA ASN A 271 11.59 -3.82 23.33
C ASN A 271 10.31 -4.39 23.97
N LYS A 272 9.21 -3.66 23.78
CA LYS A 272 7.91 -3.98 24.39
C LYS A 272 7.13 -5.09 23.65
N ASN A 273 7.60 -5.61 22.52
CA ASN A 273 7.01 -6.80 21.89
C ASN A 273 7.46 -8.09 22.60
N ASN A 274 7.21 -8.16 23.91
CA ASN A 274 7.75 -9.20 24.78
C ASN A 274 6.76 -9.50 25.92
N PHE A 275 6.00 -10.56 25.76
CA PHE A 275 4.92 -10.97 26.66
C PHE A 275 5.24 -12.28 27.36
N ALA A 276 4.79 -12.45 28.59
CA ALA A 276 5.02 -13.67 29.37
C ALA A 276 4.19 -14.86 28.88
N THR A 277 3.00 -14.59 28.32
CA THR A 277 2.05 -15.61 27.86
C THR A 277 1.46 -15.23 26.50
N GLU A 278 1.04 -16.23 25.74
CA GLU A 278 0.34 -16.04 24.47
C GLU A 278 -0.95 -15.22 24.66
N LYS A 279 -1.68 -15.49 25.75
CA LYS A 279 -2.86 -14.73 26.16
C LYS A 279 -2.59 -13.23 26.28
N ALA A 280 -1.56 -12.87 27.04
CA ALA A 280 -1.20 -11.47 27.23
C ALA A 280 -0.81 -10.80 25.90
N CYS A 281 -0.09 -11.52 25.04
CA CYS A 281 0.28 -11.03 23.71
C CYS A 281 -0.95 -10.78 22.84
N LEU A 282 -1.88 -11.74 22.74
CA LEU A 282 -3.09 -11.61 21.91
C LEU A 282 -4.03 -10.53 22.43
N GLN A 283 -4.28 -10.47 23.74
CA GLN A 283 -5.14 -9.43 24.33
C GLN A 283 -4.56 -8.02 24.12
N HIS A 284 -3.23 -7.89 24.00
CA HIS A 284 -2.56 -6.61 23.82
C HIS A 284 -2.41 -6.20 22.35
N CYS A 285 -2.15 -7.15 21.44
CA CYS A 285 -1.71 -6.85 20.08
C CYS A 285 -2.68 -7.26 18.96
N ARG A 286 -3.68 -8.10 19.25
CA ARG A 286 -4.66 -8.56 18.24
C ARG A 286 -5.50 -7.39 17.74
N THR A 287 -5.87 -7.45 16.46
CA THR A 287 -6.75 -6.46 15.80
C THR A 287 -7.96 -7.16 15.17
N GLU A 288 -8.95 -6.39 14.72
CA GLU A 288 -10.15 -6.91 14.01
C GLU A 288 -9.80 -7.73 12.75
N ALA A 289 -8.59 -7.58 12.21
CA ALA A 289 -8.11 -8.40 11.10
C ALA A 289 -8.06 -9.91 11.44
N ALA A 290 -7.92 -10.24 12.73
CA ALA A 290 -7.98 -11.62 13.21
C ALA A 290 -9.30 -12.31 12.89
N CYS A 291 -10.41 -11.57 12.84
CA CYS A 291 -11.74 -12.11 12.53
C CYS A 291 -11.85 -12.65 11.09
N ARG A 292 -10.87 -12.36 10.22
CA ARG A 292 -10.83 -12.87 8.83
C ARG A 292 -9.94 -14.11 8.67
N LEU A 293 -9.24 -14.53 9.73
CA LEU A 293 -8.34 -15.67 9.69
C LEU A 293 -9.12 -16.98 9.90
N PRO A 294 -8.61 -18.13 9.40
CA PRO A 294 -9.24 -19.42 9.66
C PRO A 294 -9.17 -19.79 11.15
N MET A 295 -10.12 -20.58 11.63
CA MET A 295 -10.02 -21.20 12.95
C MET A 295 -8.90 -22.24 12.95
N ASP A 296 -7.76 -21.92 13.56
CA ASP A 296 -6.54 -22.73 13.50
C ASP A 296 -6.17 -23.32 14.88
N PRO A 297 -6.45 -24.62 15.13
CA PRO A 297 -6.17 -25.26 16.41
C PRO A 297 -4.67 -25.40 16.70
N GLY A 298 -3.80 -25.20 15.71
CA GLY A 298 -2.38 -25.47 15.84
C GLY A 298 -2.04 -26.97 15.91
N PRO A 299 -0.74 -27.32 15.96
CA PRO A 299 -0.29 -28.71 15.86
C PRO A 299 -0.32 -29.47 17.19
N CYS A 300 -0.45 -28.78 18.33
CA CYS A 300 -0.48 -29.41 19.64
C CYS A 300 -1.83 -30.09 19.93
N LYS A 301 -1.85 -31.03 20.89
CA LYS A 301 -3.02 -31.84 21.26
C LYS A 301 -3.43 -31.66 22.72
N THR A 302 -3.14 -30.48 23.27
CA THR A 302 -3.53 -30.05 24.62
C THR A 302 -4.72 -29.12 24.47
N TYR A 303 -5.92 -29.70 24.47
CA TYR A 303 -7.12 -28.96 24.11
C TYR A 303 -7.57 -27.99 25.20
N GLU A 304 -7.77 -26.73 24.80
CA GLU A 304 -8.35 -25.67 25.59
C GLU A 304 -9.63 -25.16 24.90
N ASP A 305 -10.70 -24.99 25.67
CA ASP A 305 -11.95 -24.44 25.18
C ASP A 305 -11.86 -22.91 25.15
N LEU A 306 -11.82 -22.35 23.95
CA LEU A 306 -11.75 -20.93 23.65
C LEU A 306 -12.89 -20.55 22.71
N TRP A 307 -12.84 -19.32 22.19
CA TRP A 307 -13.78 -18.82 21.20
C TRP A 307 -13.04 -18.43 19.93
N ALA A 308 -13.66 -18.59 18.77
CA ALA A 308 -13.16 -18.10 17.49
C ALA A 308 -14.32 -17.53 16.68
N PHE A 309 -14.02 -16.61 15.77
CA PHE A 309 -15.00 -16.07 14.85
C PHE A 309 -15.08 -16.93 13.60
N ASP A 310 -16.25 -17.47 13.32
CA ASP A 310 -16.53 -18.14 12.07
C ASP A 310 -17.04 -17.10 11.06
N SER A 311 -16.18 -16.76 10.09
CA SER A 311 -16.46 -15.76 9.05
C SER A 311 -17.51 -16.23 8.03
N VAL A 312 -17.78 -17.54 7.95
CA VAL A 312 -18.79 -18.11 7.04
C VAL A 312 -20.19 -17.84 7.58
N ILE A 313 -20.40 -18.02 8.88
CA ILE A 313 -21.69 -17.78 9.53
C ILE A 313 -21.78 -16.42 10.23
N GLY A 314 -20.67 -15.69 10.31
CA GLY A 314 -20.58 -14.35 10.92
C GLY A 314 -20.79 -14.36 12.42
N LYS A 315 -20.36 -15.41 13.13
CA LYS A 315 -20.59 -15.56 14.58
C LYS A 315 -19.38 -16.07 15.34
N CYS A 316 -19.27 -15.65 16.58
CA CYS A 316 -18.36 -16.23 17.55
C CYS A 316 -18.85 -17.61 18.01
N VAL A 317 -18.01 -18.62 17.84
CA VAL A 317 -18.31 -20.01 18.15
C VAL A 317 -17.29 -20.59 19.14
N PRO A 318 -17.68 -21.59 19.95
CA PRO A 318 -16.73 -22.35 20.75
C PRO A 318 -15.67 -23.01 19.87
N PHE A 319 -14.42 -22.91 20.27
CA PHE A 319 -13.26 -23.30 19.50
C PHE A 319 -12.28 -24.09 20.37
N LYS A 320 -11.92 -25.31 19.94
CA LYS A 320 -10.94 -26.15 20.63
C LYS A 320 -9.53 -25.85 20.14
N TYR A 321 -8.81 -25.05 20.91
CA TYR A 321 -7.41 -24.74 20.64
C TYR A 321 -6.50 -25.87 21.10
N GLY A 322 -5.53 -26.28 20.28
CA GLY A 322 -4.61 -27.38 20.56
C GLY A 322 -3.51 -27.06 21.57
N GLY A 323 -3.43 -25.83 22.09
CA GLY A 323 -2.54 -25.42 23.19
C GLY A 323 -1.13 -24.99 22.76
N CYS A 324 -0.85 -24.89 21.45
CA CYS A 324 0.31 -24.16 20.95
C CYS A 324 0.08 -23.65 19.53
N GLN A 325 0.73 -22.53 19.18
CA GLN A 325 0.68 -21.89 17.86
C GLN A 325 -0.75 -21.49 17.44
N GLY A 326 -1.08 -21.65 16.16
CA GLY A 326 -2.30 -21.11 15.58
C GLY A 326 -2.18 -19.62 15.25
N ASN A 327 -3.31 -19.01 14.92
CA ASN A 327 -3.38 -17.60 14.54
C ASN A 327 -4.22 -16.77 15.53
N GLY A 328 -4.40 -15.50 15.21
CA GLY A 328 -5.09 -14.53 16.06
C GLY A 328 -6.61 -14.71 16.18
N ASN A 329 -7.26 -15.56 15.38
CA ASN A 329 -8.69 -15.86 15.49
C ASN A 329 -8.99 -16.80 16.67
N LYS A 330 -8.67 -16.31 17.87
CA LYS A 330 -8.72 -17.06 19.12
C LYS A 330 -8.93 -16.06 20.25
N PHE A 331 -10.00 -16.26 21.01
CA PHE A 331 -10.49 -15.35 22.05
C PHE A 331 -10.76 -16.14 23.34
N TYR A 332 -10.52 -15.51 24.49
CA TYR A 332 -10.65 -16.17 25.79
C TYR A 332 -12.06 -16.07 26.38
N SER A 333 -12.96 -15.32 25.74
CA SER A 333 -14.38 -15.30 26.05
C SER A 333 -15.23 -14.99 24.81
N GLN A 334 -16.51 -15.34 24.86
CA GLN A 334 -17.47 -15.00 23.80
C GLN A 334 -17.57 -13.48 23.61
N ASN A 335 -17.70 -12.73 24.70
CA ASN A 335 -17.81 -11.28 24.66
C ASN A 335 -16.57 -10.63 24.05
N GLU A 336 -15.37 -11.14 24.37
CA GLU A 336 -14.13 -10.67 23.73
C GLU A 336 -14.13 -10.94 22.23
N CYS A 337 -14.65 -12.08 21.76
CA CYS A 337 -14.79 -12.33 20.33
C CYS A 337 -15.81 -11.38 19.68
N GLU A 338 -16.96 -11.17 20.31
CA GLU A 338 -18.03 -10.31 19.79
C GLU A 338 -17.62 -8.83 19.78
N GLU A 339 -16.82 -8.37 20.74
CA GLU A 339 -16.29 -7.01 20.77
C GLU A 339 -15.35 -6.74 19.58
N TYR A 340 -14.52 -7.73 19.22
CA TYR A 340 -13.59 -7.59 18.09
C TYR A 340 -14.23 -7.85 16.73
N CYS A 341 -15.23 -8.73 16.64
CA CYS A 341 -15.75 -9.23 15.36
C CYS A 341 -17.23 -8.92 15.11
N GLY A 342 -17.96 -8.46 16.12
CA GLY A 342 -19.42 -8.40 16.15
C GLY A 342 -20.00 -7.09 15.62
N VAL A 343 -19.85 -6.81 14.33
CA VAL A 343 -20.77 -5.87 13.65
C VAL A 343 -21.09 -6.30 12.21
N ALA A 344 -22.30 -6.84 12.03
CA ALA A 344 -23.10 -6.59 10.85
C ALA A 344 -24.13 -5.51 11.20
N LYS A 345 -23.83 -4.23 10.91
CA LYS A 345 -24.86 -3.18 10.88
C LYS A 345 -25.49 -3.21 9.50
N THR A 346 -26.50 -4.07 9.33
CA THR A 346 -27.46 -3.91 8.25
C THR A 346 -28.40 -2.78 8.65
N ASP A 347 -28.25 -1.61 8.03
CA ASP A 347 -29.13 -0.43 8.18
C ASP A 347 -30.56 -0.69 7.64
N ASN A 348 -31.21 -1.85 7.91
CA ASN A 348 -32.54 -2.11 7.35
C ASN A 348 -33.46 -3.10 8.10
N GLU A 349 -33.37 -3.25 9.43
CA GLU A 349 -34.32 -4.10 10.18
C GLU A 349 -34.94 -3.47 11.44
N GLU A 350 -34.96 -2.13 11.53
CA GLU A 350 -35.75 -1.42 12.55
C GLU A 350 -36.83 -0.50 11.95
N LEU A 351 -37.27 -0.77 10.72
CA LEU A 351 -38.39 -0.05 10.07
C LEU A 351 -39.66 -0.91 9.84
N LEU A 352 -39.73 -2.12 10.41
CA LEU A 352 -40.87 -3.03 10.20
C LEU A 352 -41.50 -3.62 11.47
N LYS A 353 -41.23 -3.05 12.65
CA LYS A 353 -41.95 -3.42 13.89
C LYS A 353 -42.38 -2.20 14.71
N VAL A 354 -43.15 -1.32 14.10
CA VAL A 354 -44.23 -0.61 14.81
C VAL A 354 -45.44 -0.58 13.88
N LYS A 355 -46.38 -1.48 14.14
CA LYS A 355 -47.77 -1.40 13.67
C LYS A 355 -48.65 -1.38 14.90
#